data_AF-A0A3G2TCA8-F1
#
_entry.id   AF-A0A3G2TCA8-F1
#
_cell.length_a   1.000
_cell.length_b   1.000
_cell.length_c   1.000
_cell.angle_alpha   90.00
_cell.angle_beta   90.00
_cell.angle_gamma   90.00
#
_symmetry.space_group_name_H-M   'P 1'
#
loop_
_entity.id
_entity.type
_entity.pdbx_description
1 polymer ?
#
loop_
_entity_poly.entity_id
_entity_poly.type
_entity_poly.pdbx_seq_one_letter_code
_entity_poly.pdbx_strand_id
1 'polypeptide(L)'
;MKSNKKLAIDFDGTVVEDAYPGIGKPKTFAFETLRQLQSEGYRLILWTFRHGKTLDEAVEFCRKNGVEFYAVNASFEGEIFDGNAASRKIDVDLFIDDRNLGGFPGWGEIYNIINEKIEFRVEGKEVLPYSKMKKDKKKGLFW
;
A
#
# COMPACT_ATOMS: atom_id res chain seq x y z
N MET A 1 -6.05 11.05 15.08
CA MET A 1 -5.34 10.48 13.91
C MET A 1 -4.30 9.50 14.42
N LYS A 2 -4.28 8.27 13.91
CA LYS A 2 -3.37 7.20 14.35
C LYS A 2 -1.98 7.29 13.69
N SER A 3 -1.89 7.86 12.49
CA SER A 3 -0.65 7.89 11.68
C SER A 3 -0.64 9.10 10.75
N ASN A 4 0.53 9.44 10.19
CA ASN A 4 0.70 10.40 9.08
C ASN A 4 1.62 9.81 7.98
N LYS A 5 1.70 8.48 7.92
CA LYS A 5 2.58 7.76 6.98
C LYS A 5 2.01 7.77 5.55
N LYS A 6 2.91 7.76 4.58
CA LYS A 6 2.60 7.66 3.14
C LYS A 6 2.62 6.21 2.68
N LEU A 7 1.53 5.75 2.08
CA LEU A 7 1.41 4.40 1.51
C LEU A 7 1.29 4.52 -0.01
N ALA A 8 2.23 3.95 -0.75
CA ALA A 8 2.10 3.79 -2.20
C ALA A 8 1.22 2.57 -2.48
N ILE A 9 0.14 2.77 -3.22
CA ILE A 9 -0.86 1.76 -3.55
C ILE A 9 -0.85 1.53 -5.05
N ASP A 10 -0.45 0.34 -5.49
CA ASP A 10 -0.63 -0.07 -6.89
C ASP A 10 -2.12 -0.25 -7.23
N PHE A 11 -2.45 -0.21 -8.52
CA PHE A 11 -3.81 -0.31 -9.00
C PHE A 11 -4.17 -1.71 -9.55
N ASP A 12 -3.52 -2.13 -10.64
CA ASP A 12 -3.85 -3.32 -11.41
C ASP A 12 -3.27 -4.57 -10.76
N GLY A 13 -4.13 -5.48 -10.30
CA GLY A 13 -3.67 -6.63 -9.52
C GLY A 13 -3.60 -6.34 -8.02
N THR A 14 -3.85 -5.09 -7.58
CA THR A 14 -3.82 -4.63 -6.18
C THR A 14 -5.17 -4.10 -5.69
N VAL A 15 -5.66 -2.98 -6.24
CA VAL A 15 -7.00 -2.42 -5.93
C VAL A 15 -8.09 -3.18 -6.68
N VAL A 16 -7.80 -3.51 -7.95
CA VAL A 16 -8.68 -4.27 -8.84
C VAL A 16 -7.98 -5.54 -9.33
N GLU A 17 -8.73 -6.45 -9.93
CA GLU A 17 -8.16 -7.51 -10.76
C GLU A 17 -7.37 -6.90 -11.93
N ASP A 18 -6.26 -7.54 -12.33
CA ASP A 18 -5.50 -7.07 -13.49
C ASP A 18 -6.31 -7.32 -14.77
N ALA A 19 -6.68 -6.21 -15.43
CA ALA A 19 -7.42 -6.19 -16.67
C ALA A 19 -6.95 -5.06 -17.60
N TYR A 20 -5.71 -4.58 -17.42
CA TYR A 20 -5.17 -3.47 -18.20
C TYR A 20 -5.27 -3.76 -19.72
N PRO A 21 -5.74 -2.80 -20.55
CA PRO A 21 -5.95 -1.38 -20.24
C PRO A 21 -7.28 -1.03 -19.57
N GLY A 22 -8.24 -1.96 -19.51
CA GLY A 22 -9.52 -1.77 -18.84
C GLY A 22 -9.41 -1.78 -17.32
N ILE A 23 -10.51 -1.57 -16.60
CA ILE A 23 -10.55 -1.65 -15.14
C ILE A 23 -11.18 -2.99 -14.75
N GLY A 24 -10.44 -3.79 -13.97
CA GLY A 24 -10.93 -5.07 -13.45
C GLY A 24 -11.95 -4.89 -12.33
N LYS A 25 -12.47 -6.01 -11.81
CA LYS A 25 -13.37 -5.96 -10.65
C LYS A 25 -12.60 -5.51 -9.41
N PRO A 26 -13.21 -4.75 -8.50
CA PRO A 26 -12.61 -4.45 -7.20
C PRO A 26 -12.22 -5.73 -6.47
N LYS A 27 -11.02 -5.75 -5.89
CA LYS A 27 -10.67 -6.84 -4.98
C LYS A 27 -11.51 -6.77 -3.72
N THR A 28 -11.77 -7.93 -3.14
CA THR A 28 -12.49 -8.07 -1.88
C THR A 28 -11.89 -7.16 -0.81
N PHE A 29 -12.73 -6.32 -0.20
CA PHE A 29 -12.39 -5.34 0.85
C PHE A 29 -11.41 -4.23 0.46
N ALA A 30 -11.07 -4.04 -0.82
CA ALA A 30 -10.09 -3.04 -1.24
C ALA A 30 -10.49 -1.63 -0.80
N PHE A 31 -11.65 -1.16 -1.24
CA PHE A 31 -12.07 0.22 -0.95
C PHE A 31 -12.45 0.41 0.52
N GLU A 32 -13.01 -0.59 1.19
CA GLU A 32 -13.26 -0.55 2.64
C GLU A 32 -11.97 -0.33 3.41
N THR A 33 -10.92 -1.07 3.06
CA THR A 33 -9.62 -0.99 3.72
C THR A 33 -8.92 0.33 3.43
N LEU A 34 -8.93 0.79 2.18
CA LEU A 34 -8.33 2.07 1.81
C LEU A 34 -9.00 3.24 2.54
N ARG A 35 -10.34 3.29 2.57
CA ARG A 35 -11.09 4.31 3.34
C ARG A 35 -10.78 4.24 4.84
N GLN A 36 -10.67 3.03 5.39
CA GLN A 36 -10.30 2.85 6.80
C GLN A 36 -8.91 3.43 7.06
N LEU A 37 -7.91 3.11 6.23
CA LEU A 37 -6.55 3.64 6.34
C LEU A 37 -6.55 5.18 6.25
N GLN A 38 -7.32 5.78 5.34
CA GLN A 38 -7.46 7.24 5.27
C GLN A 38 -8.07 7.83 6.54
N SER A 39 -9.13 7.22 7.07
CA SER A 39 -9.77 7.67 8.32
C SER A 39 -8.82 7.62 9.52
N GLU A 40 -7.82 6.74 9.47
CA GLU A 40 -6.77 6.61 10.48
C GLU A 40 -5.61 7.59 10.30
N GLY A 41 -5.60 8.39 9.22
CA GLY A 41 -4.63 9.45 8.95
C GLY A 41 -3.51 9.06 7.98
N TYR A 42 -3.56 7.86 7.38
CA TYR A 42 -2.59 7.49 6.34
C TYR A 42 -2.83 8.31 5.07
N ARG A 43 -1.75 8.75 4.43
CA ARG A 43 -1.78 9.41 3.12
C ARG A 43 -1.59 8.36 2.05
N LEU A 44 -2.64 8.07 1.29
CA LEU A 44 -2.58 7.12 0.20
C LEU A 44 -2.09 7.82 -1.06
N ILE A 45 -1.08 7.25 -1.71
CA ILE A 45 -0.57 7.70 -3.00
C ILE A 45 -0.87 6.61 -4.01
N LEU A 46 -1.56 6.94 -5.10
CA LEU A 46 -1.74 6.01 -6.21
C LEU A 46 -0.39 5.87 -6.92
N TRP A 47 0.14 4.65 -6.99
CA TRP A 47 1.43 4.36 -7.60
C TRP A 47 1.28 3.28 -8.65
N THR A 48 1.01 3.69 -9.89
CA THR A 48 0.65 2.79 -10.99
C THR A 48 1.45 3.11 -12.23
N PHE A 49 1.70 2.12 -13.08
CA PHE A 49 2.31 2.34 -14.40
C PHE A 49 1.34 2.96 -15.42
N ARG A 50 0.03 3.03 -15.09
CA ARG A 50 -0.97 3.73 -15.92
C ARG A 50 -0.57 5.19 -16.14
N HIS A 51 -0.95 5.72 -17.30
CA HIS A 51 -0.62 7.09 -17.71
C HIS A 51 -1.67 7.63 -18.69
N GLY A 52 -1.76 8.96 -18.78
CA GLY A 52 -2.77 9.62 -19.63
C GLY A 52 -4.19 9.15 -19.29
N LYS A 53 -4.98 8.85 -20.32
CA LYS A 53 -6.39 8.49 -20.16
C LYS A 53 -6.64 7.31 -19.20
N THR A 54 -5.79 6.28 -19.22
CA THR A 54 -5.98 5.10 -18.36
C THR A 54 -5.70 5.42 -16.89
N LEU A 55 -4.83 6.40 -16.61
CA LEU A 55 -4.59 6.91 -15.27
C LEU A 55 -5.78 7.72 -14.78
N ASP A 56 -6.30 8.61 -15.62
CA ASP A 56 -7.49 9.41 -15.30
C ASP A 56 -8.69 8.53 -14.97
N GLU A 57 -8.90 7.47 -15.75
CA GLU A 57 -9.95 6.46 -15.52
C GLU A 57 -9.77 5.73 -14.18
N ALA A 58 -8.53 5.36 -13.81
CA ALA A 58 -8.23 4.70 -12.54
C ALA A 58 -8.46 5.64 -11.33
N VAL A 59 -8.01 6.90 -11.43
CA VAL A 59 -8.24 7.93 -10.41
C VAL A 59 -9.74 8.15 -10.21
N GLU A 60 -10.48 8.35 -11.30
CA GLU A 60 -11.91 8.57 -11.26
C GLU A 60 -12.69 7.36 -10.71
N PHE A 61 -12.26 6.15 -11.06
CA PHE A 61 -12.83 4.93 -10.53
C PHE A 61 -12.68 4.83 -9.01
N CYS A 62 -11.49 5.11 -8.48
CA CYS A 62 -11.25 5.15 -7.05
C CYS A 62 -12.09 6.24 -6.35
N ARG A 63 -12.16 7.44 -6.95
CA ARG A 63 -12.95 8.56 -6.43
C ARG A 63 -14.44 8.21 -6.33
N LYS A 64 -15.01 7.57 -7.36
CA LYS A 64 -16.41 7.08 -7.35
C LYS A 64 -16.68 6.03 -6.26
N ASN A 65 -15.64 5.29 -5.85
CA ASN A 65 -15.71 4.33 -4.75
C ASN A 65 -15.34 4.94 -3.38
N GLY A 66 -15.24 6.27 -3.31
CA GLY A 66 -15.01 7.01 -2.07
C GLY A 66 -13.56 7.01 -1.58
N VAL A 67 -12.59 6.77 -2.47
CA VAL A 67 -11.15 6.89 -2.17
C VAL A 67 -10.54 7.98 -3.04
N GLU A 68 -10.07 9.04 -2.40
CA GLU A 68 -9.36 10.15 -3.04
C GLU A 68 -7.91 10.13 -2.62
N PHE A 69 -6.98 10.01 -3.56
CA PHE A 69 -5.55 9.89 -3.23
C PHE A 69 -4.94 11.25 -2.90
N TYR A 70 -4.00 11.25 -1.95
CA TYR A 70 -3.20 12.42 -1.59
C TYR A 70 -2.31 12.90 -2.74
N ALA A 71 -1.77 11.95 -3.53
CA ALA A 71 -1.02 12.23 -4.74
C ALA A 71 -1.14 11.05 -5.71
N VAL A 72 -0.85 11.29 -6.98
CA VAL A 72 -0.90 10.28 -8.04
C VAL A 72 0.44 10.27 -8.77
N ASN A 73 1.13 9.13 -8.74
CA ASN A 73 2.46 8.95 -9.33
C ASN A 73 3.49 10.02 -8.91
N ALA A 74 3.35 10.51 -7.67
CA ALA A 74 4.12 11.62 -7.11
C ALA A 74 4.32 11.42 -5.60
N SER A 75 5.41 11.96 -5.05
CA SER A 75 5.75 11.90 -3.62
C SER A 75 4.83 12.79 -2.76
N PHE A 76 4.24 13.82 -3.36
CA PHE A 76 3.31 14.75 -2.73
C PHE A 76 2.42 15.47 -3.77
N GLU A 77 1.34 16.09 -3.30
CA GLU A 77 0.41 16.83 -4.14
C GLU A 77 1.11 18.00 -4.86
N GLY A 78 0.94 18.09 -6.18
CA GLY A 78 1.52 19.17 -6.98
C GLY A 78 3.01 19.01 -7.30
N GLU A 79 3.62 17.86 -7.00
CA GLU A 79 5.01 17.58 -7.44
C GLU A 79 5.12 17.65 -8.97
N ILE A 80 6.09 18.42 -9.45
CA ILE A 80 6.48 18.45 -10.86
C ILE A 80 7.78 17.68 -10.97
N PHE A 81 7.74 16.52 -11.63
CA PHE A 81 8.92 15.67 -11.79
C PHE A 81 9.92 16.28 -12.77
N ASP A 82 11.14 16.57 -12.28
CA ASP A 82 12.32 16.88 -13.08
C ASP A 82 13.37 15.80 -12.89
N GLY A 83 13.68 15.06 -13.96
CA GLY A 83 14.64 13.96 -13.93
C GLY A 83 16.09 14.37 -13.65
N ASN A 84 16.43 15.67 -13.71
CA ASN A 84 17.75 16.18 -13.32
C ASN A 84 17.84 16.52 -11.82
N ALA A 85 16.70 16.79 -11.18
CA ALA A 85 16.63 17.26 -9.80
C ALA A 85 16.05 16.21 -8.84
N ALA A 86 15.34 15.21 -9.35
CA ALA A 86 14.64 14.20 -8.55
C ALA A 86 14.77 12.79 -9.12
N SER A 87 14.69 11.79 -8.24
CA SER A 87 14.60 10.38 -8.62
C SER A 87 13.18 10.04 -9.06
N ARG A 88 13.04 9.13 -10.03
CA ARG A 88 11.73 8.60 -10.44
C ARG A 88 11.01 7.84 -9.31
N LYS A 89 11.75 7.32 -8.33
CA LYS A 89 11.18 6.58 -7.20
C LYS A 89 10.54 7.57 -6.21
N ILE A 90 9.26 7.35 -5.90
CA ILE A 90 8.54 8.16 -4.91
C ILE A 90 9.00 7.88 -3.47
N ASP A 91 8.93 8.92 -2.64
CA ASP A 91 9.23 8.84 -1.22
C ASP A 91 7.99 8.44 -0.41
N VAL A 92 7.97 7.20 0.10
CA VAL A 92 6.86 6.64 0.90
C VAL A 92 7.36 5.70 2.01
N ASP A 93 6.52 5.45 3.01
CA ASP A 93 6.82 4.54 4.12
C ASP A 93 6.63 3.06 3.75
N LEU A 94 5.63 2.76 2.92
CA LEU A 94 5.28 1.39 2.51
C LEU A 94 4.79 1.36 1.06
N PHE A 95 5.14 0.29 0.35
CA PHE A 95 4.61 -0.04 -0.97
C PHE A 95 3.68 -1.25 -0.85
N ILE A 96 2.45 -1.12 -1.35
CA ILE A 96 1.44 -2.17 -1.41
C ILE A 96 1.19 -2.44 -2.88
N ASP A 97 1.68 -3.58 -3.34
CA ASP A 97 1.77 -3.95 -4.75
C ASP A 97 1.68 -5.47 -4.87
N ASP A 98 0.99 -5.97 -5.89
CA ASP A 98 0.80 -7.39 -6.10
C ASP A 98 2.05 -8.11 -6.57
N ARG A 99 2.99 -7.35 -7.14
CA ARG A 99 4.30 -7.81 -7.61
C ARG A 99 5.38 -7.74 -6.55
N ASN A 100 5.04 -7.36 -5.31
CA ASN A 100 5.97 -7.45 -4.20
C ASN A 100 6.49 -8.89 -4.03
N LEU A 101 7.76 -9.03 -3.63
CA LEU A 101 8.33 -10.34 -3.28
C LEU A 101 7.54 -10.94 -2.10
N GLY A 102 6.92 -12.11 -2.32
CA GLY A 102 5.98 -12.72 -1.39
C GLY A 102 4.50 -12.62 -1.82
N GLY A 103 4.21 -11.84 -2.86
CA GLY A 103 2.89 -11.70 -3.47
C GLY A 103 1.91 -10.84 -2.66
N PHE A 104 0.66 -10.80 -3.12
CA PHE A 104 -0.43 -10.03 -2.50
C PHE A 104 -1.25 -10.89 -1.53
N PRO A 105 -1.16 -10.70 -0.20
CA PRO A 105 -1.88 -11.55 0.75
C PRO A 105 -3.39 -11.20 0.86
N GLY A 106 -3.83 -10.11 0.24
CA GLY A 106 -5.20 -9.60 0.34
C GLY A 106 -5.35 -8.46 1.35
N TRP A 107 -6.37 -7.64 1.15
CA TRP A 107 -6.55 -6.38 1.89
C TRP A 107 -6.77 -6.55 3.39
N GLY A 108 -7.49 -7.59 3.81
CA GLY A 108 -7.67 -7.88 5.23
C GLY A 108 -6.35 -8.15 5.95
N GLU A 109 -5.47 -8.93 5.33
CA GLU A 109 -4.15 -9.23 5.90
C GLU A 109 -3.21 -8.02 5.85
N ILE A 110 -3.24 -7.25 4.75
CA ILE A 110 -2.49 -5.98 4.66
C ILE A 110 -2.87 -5.03 5.80
N TYR A 111 -4.17 -4.89 6.08
CA TYR A 111 -4.64 -4.05 7.18
C TYR A 111 -4.09 -4.53 8.53
N ASN A 112 -4.13 -5.84 8.80
CA ASN A 112 -3.58 -6.43 10.03
C ASN A 112 -2.07 -6.18 10.14
N ILE A 113 -1.31 -6.40 9.05
CA ILE A 113 0.13 -6.17 9.00
C ILE A 113 0.46 -4.72 9.36
N ILE A 114 -0.26 -3.76 8.77
CA ILE A 114 -0.04 -2.33 9.04
C ILE A 114 -0.41 -1.98 10.49
N ASN A 115 -1.57 -2.41 10.96
CA ASN A 115 -2.11 -2.05 12.27
C ASN A 115 -1.31 -2.69 13.43
N GLU A 116 -0.91 -3.95 13.29
CA GLU A 116 -0.11 -4.68 14.28
C GLU A 116 1.40 -4.45 14.13
N LYS A 117 1.82 -3.67 13.12
CA LYS A 117 3.24 -3.42 12.79
C LYS A 117 4.01 -4.73 12.66
N ILE A 118 3.44 -5.67 11.91
CA ILE A 118 4.06 -6.94 11.59
C ILE A 118 5.18 -6.69 10.57
N GLU A 119 6.33 -7.26 10.84
CA GLU A 119 7.48 -7.28 9.96
C GLU A 119 7.89 -8.74 9.69
N PHE A 120 8.56 -8.94 8.57
CA PHE A 120 8.99 -10.26 8.14
C PHE A 120 10.50 -10.36 8.26
N ARG A 121 10.97 -11.50 8.77
CA ARG A 121 12.39 -11.86 8.72
C ARG A 121 12.55 -13.21 8.04
N VAL A 122 13.68 -13.41 7.39
CA VAL A 122 14.05 -14.69 6.81
C VAL A 122 14.97 -15.40 7.79
N GLU A 123 14.61 -16.62 8.19
CA GLU A 123 15.43 -17.47 9.04
C GLU A 123 15.57 -18.84 8.34
N GLY A 124 16.78 -19.13 7.86
CA GLY A 124 17.00 -20.27 6.97
C GLY A 124 16.24 -20.13 5.64
N LYS A 125 15.31 -21.04 5.36
CA LYS A 125 14.45 -21.04 4.15
C LYS A 125 13.00 -20.62 4.45
N GLU A 126 12.74 -20.12 5.65
CA GLU A 126 11.39 -19.75 6.10
C GLU A 126 11.25 -18.24 6.27
N VAL A 127 10.05 -17.72 6.00
CA VAL A 127 9.66 -16.33 6.26
C VAL A 127 8.82 -16.32 7.53
N LEU A 128 9.32 -15.64 8.57
CA LEU A 128 8.68 -15.60 9.88
C LEU A 128 8.12 -14.19 10.16
N PRO A 129 6.83 -14.07 10.54
CA PRO A 129 6.27 -12.80 10.99
C PRO A 129 6.67 -12.50 12.44
N TYR A 130 6.96 -11.25 12.74
CA TYR A 130 7.10 -10.75 14.12
C TYR A 130 6.45 -9.37 14.24
N SER A 131 5.89 -9.04 15.41
CA SER A 131 5.30 -7.72 15.66
C SER A 131 6.15 -6.92 16.63
N LYS A 132 6.47 -5.67 16.26
CA LYS A 132 7.16 -4.74 17.17
C LYS A 132 6.37 -4.41 18.44
N MET A 133 5.06 -4.65 18.45
CA MET A 133 4.21 -4.40 19.62
C MET A 133 4.28 -5.54 20.65
N LYS A 134 4.52 -6.77 20.22
CA LYS A 134 4.68 -7.93 21.10
C LYS A 134 6.18 -8.11 21.38
N LYS A 135 6.69 -7.50 22.45
CA LYS A 135 8.01 -7.90 22.98
C LYS A 135 7.95 -9.39 23.31
N ASP A 136 8.82 -10.19 22.71
CA ASP A 136 9.03 -11.56 23.13
C ASP A 136 9.28 -11.56 24.63
N LYS A 137 8.36 -12.17 25.40
CA LYS A 137 8.64 -12.52 26.77
C LYS A 137 9.81 -13.50 26.70
N LYS A 138 11.01 -13.03 27.03
CA LYS A 138 12.14 -13.92 27.32
C LYS A 138 11.58 -14.99 28.27
N LYS A 139 11.50 -16.24 27.81
CA LYS A 139 11.24 -17.37 28.70
C LYS A 139 12.35 -17.31 29.74
N GLY A 140 12.01 -16.84 30.95
CA GLY A 140 12.94 -16.89 32.06
C GLY A 140 13.35 -18.35 32.23
N LEU A 141 14.65 -18.62 32.18
CA LEU A 141 15.19 -19.84 32.75
C LEU A 141 14.86 -19.79 34.24
N PHE A 142 13.79 -20.46 34.63
CA PHE A 142 13.61 -20.87 36.01
C PHE A 142 14.48 -22.12 36.18
N TRP A 143 15.58 -21.94 36.92
CA TRP A 143 16.41 -23.00 37.49
C TRP A 143 15.70 -23.64 38.68
#